data_AF-A0A351NXK1-F1
#
_entry.id   AF-A0A351NXK1-F1
#
_cell.length_a   1.000
_cell.length_b   1.000
_cell.length_c   1.000
_cell.angle_alpha   90.00
_cell.angle_beta   90.00
_cell.angle_gamma   90.00
#
_symmetry.space_group_name_H-M   'P 1'
#
loop_
_entity.id
_entity.type
_entity.pdbx_description
1 polymer ?
#
loop_
_entity_poly.entity_id
_entity_poly.type
_entity_poly.pdbx_seq_one_letter_code
_entity_poly.pdbx_strand_id
1 'polypeptide(L)'
;MGWSMPDEREKFNLQEMLAEFDIQRVSLGGPVFDVEKLSWLNGLWIREELTDEQLADRLHDWALNRDVLMAFLPFAKQRMETLSDIAPLGNYLVSGMLPITAEQLKSAGIDEEPLMEVLQYSLWRLESVQSWQRDAIFEALKYVADAMGIKLKPFLAPLFIAIAGSSASISVMDSMNLLGADMSRARLRYAIELLGGIGKKKLKKMEKAYQQLS
;
A
#
# COMPACT_ATOMS: atom_id res chain seq x y z
N MET A 1 -22.80 1.03 8.79
CA MET A 1 -23.06 2.02 7.72
C MET A 1 -24.50 1.98 7.23
N GLY A 2 -25.06 0.80 6.94
CA GLY A 2 -26.48 0.69 6.54
C GLY A 2 -27.46 0.77 7.71
N TRP A 3 -26.99 0.66 8.95
CA TRP A 3 -27.79 0.68 10.18
C TRP A 3 -27.20 1.70 11.16
N SER A 4 -28.04 2.34 11.97
CA SER A 4 -27.66 3.30 13.00
C SER A 4 -28.31 2.97 14.35
N MET A 5 -27.59 3.27 15.43
CA MET A 5 -28.10 3.15 16.80
C MET A 5 -29.39 3.98 16.99
N PRO A 6 -30.29 3.59 17.90
CA PRO A 6 -31.47 4.39 18.26
C PRO A 6 -31.17 5.82 18.67
N ASP A 7 -30.05 6.03 19.36
CA ASP A 7 -29.54 7.33 19.85
C ASP A 7 -28.55 8.00 18.87
N GLU A 8 -28.43 7.46 17.65
CA GLU A 8 -27.57 7.96 16.57
C GLU A 8 -26.07 7.98 16.86
N ARG A 9 -25.60 7.40 17.98
CA ARG A 9 -24.16 7.33 18.26
C ARG A 9 -23.44 6.46 17.24
N GLU A 10 -22.25 6.88 16.84
CA GLU A 10 -21.45 6.19 15.81
C GLU A 10 -20.42 5.22 16.39
N LYS A 11 -20.05 5.41 17.66
CA LYS A 11 -19.13 4.54 18.40
C LYS A 11 -19.94 3.63 19.32
N PHE A 12 -19.87 2.33 19.04
CA PHE A 12 -20.48 1.26 19.82
C PHE A 12 -19.74 -0.05 19.52
N ASN A 13 -19.69 -0.96 20.48
CA ASN A 13 -19.13 -2.29 20.30
C ASN A 13 -20.16 -3.28 19.74
N LEU A 14 -19.72 -4.50 19.44
CA LEU A 14 -20.58 -5.53 18.87
C LEU A 14 -21.73 -5.94 19.80
N GLN A 15 -21.53 -5.97 21.12
CA GLN A 15 -22.57 -6.34 22.07
C GLN A 15 -23.68 -5.28 22.14
N GLU A 16 -23.32 -4.00 22.13
CA GLU A 16 -24.26 -2.89 22.06
C GLU A 16 -25.04 -2.91 20.74
N MET A 17 -24.36 -3.18 19.62
CA MET A 17 -25.01 -3.36 18.33
C MET A 17 -26.03 -4.49 18.38
N LEU A 18 -25.67 -5.66 18.94
CA LEU A 18 -26.57 -6.82 19.02
C LEU A 18 -27.78 -6.56 19.91
N ALA A 19 -27.61 -5.81 21.00
CA ALA A 19 -28.70 -5.48 21.92
C ALA A 19 -29.75 -4.55 21.28
N GLU A 20 -29.30 -3.61 20.44
CA GLU A 20 -30.16 -2.57 19.83
C GLU A 20 -30.52 -2.86 18.37
N PHE A 21 -30.01 -3.94 17.79
CA PHE A 21 -30.18 -4.22 16.36
C PHE A 21 -31.65 -4.38 16.01
N ASP A 22 -32.08 -3.57 15.04
CA ASP A 22 -33.40 -3.64 14.44
C ASP A 22 -33.26 -3.51 12.92
N ILE A 23 -33.75 -4.54 12.22
CA ILE A 23 -33.76 -4.59 10.75
C ILE A 23 -34.56 -3.43 10.15
N GLN A 24 -35.55 -2.88 10.85
CA GLN A 24 -36.35 -1.75 10.38
C GLN A 24 -35.54 -0.43 10.32
N ARG A 25 -34.42 -0.36 11.04
CA ARG A 25 -33.49 0.80 11.02
C ARG A 25 -32.41 0.69 9.95
N VAL A 26 -32.47 -0.34 9.11
CA VAL A 26 -31.55 -0.47 7.97
C VAL A 26 -32.01 0.43 6.83
N SER A 27 -31.14 1.36 6.43
CA SER A 27 -31.36 2.24 5.27
C SER A 27 -31.49 1.43 3.98
N LEU A 28 -32.49 1.78 3.17
CA LEU A 28 -32.71 1.22 1.84
C LEU A 28 -31.71 1.77 0.81
N GLY A 29 -31.03 2.88 1.11
CA GLY A 29 -29.97 3.43 0.27
C GLY A 29 -28.69 2.62 0.39
N GLY A 30 -27.94 2.50 -0.70
CA GLY A 30 -26.62 1.85 -0.69
C GLY A 30 -25.68 2.57 0.30
N PRO A 31 -25.17 1.90 1.35
CA PRO A 31 -24.33 2.56 2.33
C PRO A 31 -23.02 3.03 1.71
N VAL A 32 -22.63 4.28 1.99
CA VAL A 32 -21.37 4.87 1.50
C VAL A 32 -20.23 4.47 2.41
N PHE A 33 -19.17 3.89 1.85
CA PHE A 33 -17.92 3.62 2.56
C PHE A 33 -17.06 4.87 2.61
N ASP A 34 -17.09 5.54 3.77
CA ASP A 34 -16.34 6.76 4.03
C ASP A 34 -15.07 6.44 4.83
N VAL A 35 -13.92 6.59 4.18
CA VAL A 35 -12.59 6.32 4.77
C VAL A 35 -12.20 7.37 5.80
N GLU A 36 -12.63 8.63 5.64
CA GLU A 36 -12.37 9.69 6.62
C GLU A 36 -13.13 9.40 7.91
N LYS A 37 -14.40 9.02 7.79
CA LYS A 37 -15.22 8.58 8.91
C LYS A 37 -14.65 7.35 9.60
N LEU A 38 -14.22 6.35 8.84
CA LEU A 38 -13.54 5.16 9.39
C LEU A 38 -12.29 5.56 10.18
N SER A 39 -11.47 6.45 9.63
CA SER A 39 -10.23 6.91 10.27
C SER A 39 -10.51 7.69 11.55
N TRP A 40 -11.52 8.56 11.54
CA TRP A 40 -11.99 9.27 12.73
C TRP A 40 -12.45 8.30 13.82
N LEU A 41 -13.32 7.35 13.48
CA LEU A 41 -13.86 6.37 14.43
C LEU A 41 -12.75 5.47 14.99
N ASN A 42 -11.84 4.98 14.15
CA ASN A 42 -10.66 4.23 14.58
C ASN A 42 -9.79 5.05 15.55
N GLY A 43 -9.62 6.35 15.28
CA GLY A 43 -8.93 7.26 16.18
C GLY A 43 -9.60 7.40 17.55
N LEU A 44 -10.94 7.39 17.62
CA LEU A 44 -11.65 7.38 18.91
C LEU A 44 -11.41 6.08 19.68
N TRP A 45 -11.43 4.93 19.00
CA TRP A 45 -11.09 3.65 19.62
C TRP A 45 -9.67 3.65 20.19
N ILE A 46 -8.69 4.14 19.42
CA ILE A 46 -7.31 4.23 19.88
C ILE A 46 -7.17 5.13 21.11
N ARG A 47 -7.76 6.33 21.09
CA ARG A 47 -7.55 7.34 22.14
C ARG A 47 -8.35 7.12 23.41
N GLU A 48 -9.55 6.56 23.30
CA GLU A 48 -10.49 6.49 24.43
C GLU A 48 -10.55 5.10 25.07
N GLU A 49 -10.21 4.03 24.32
CA GLU A 49 -10.40 2.65 24.79
C GLU A 49 -9.09 1.94 25.10
N LEU A 50 -7.95 2.54 24.74
CA LEU A 50 -6.64 1.97 24.98
C LEU A 50 -5.89 2.80 26.02
N THR A 51 -5.36 2.13 27.04
CA THR A 51 -4.30 2.71 27.87
C THR A 51 -3.00 2.79 27.06
N ASP A 52 -2.04 3.57 27.55
CA ASP A 52 -0.72 3.66 26.91
C ASP A 52 -0.02 2.29 26.83
N GLU A 53 -0.16 1.44 27.85
CA GLU A 53 0.37 0.07 27.84
C GLU A 53 -0.31 -0.79 26.76
N GLN A 54 -1.64 -0.74 26.68
CA GLN A 54 -2.38 -1.50 25.66
C GLN A 54 -2.11 -1.02 24.24
N LEU A 55 -1.82 0.28 24.06
CA LEU A 55 -1.40 0.83 22.78
C LEU A 55 0.03 0.40 22.45
N ALA A 56 0.94 0.41 23.42
CA ALA A 56 2.31 -0.08 23.25
C ALA A 56 2.34 -1.56 22.82
N ASP A 57 1.55 -2.41 23.48
CA ASP A 57 1.42 -3.83 23.13
C ASP A 57 0.87 -4.01 21.71
N ARG A 58 -0.19 -3.26 21.33
CA ARG A 58 -0.72 -3.34 19.97
C ARG A 58 0.27 -2.88 18.91
N LEU A 59 1.06 -1.83 19.17
CA LEU A 59 2.09 -1.37 18.25
C LEU A 59 3.24 -2.38 18.14
N HIS A 60 3.61 -3.01 19.25
CA HIS A 60 4.59 -4.10 19.26
C HIS A 60 4.10 -5.27 18.41
N ASP A 61 2.92 -5.80 18.70
CA ASP A 61 2.32 -6.93 17.98
C ASP A 61 2.16 -6.64 16.49
N TRP A 62 1.75 -5.42 16.14
CA TRP A 62 1.53 -5.02 14.76
C TRP A 62 2.83 -4.91 13.95
N ALA A 63 3.86 -4.21 14.47
CA ALA A 63 5.02 -3.86 13.66
C ALA A 63 6.34 -3.67 14.42
N LEU A 64 6.32 -3.28 15.69
CA LEU A 64 7.52 -2.92 16.46
C LEU A 64 8.09 -4.10 17.25
N ASN A 65 8.06 -5.30 16.66
CA ASN A 65 8.53 -6.55 17.27
C ASN A 65 9.82 -7.08 16.65
N ARG A 66 10.38 -8.10 17.32
CA ARG A 66 11.66 -8.72 16.95
C ARG A 66 11.60 -9.41 15.59
N ASP A 67 10.48 -9.98 15.20
CA ASP A 67 10.37 -10.75 13.95
C ASP A 67 10.43 -9.82 12.74
N VAL A 68 9.70 -8.69 12.78
CA VAL A 68 9.79 -7.64 11.76
C VAL A 68 11.22 -7.09 11.66
N LEU A 69 11.86 -6.82 12.81
CA LEU A 69 13.24 -6.35 12.83
C LEU A 69 14.22 -7.37 12.24
N MET A 70 14.09 -8.64 12.62
CA MET A 70 14.94 -9.72 12.10
C MET A 70 14.75 -9.95 10.60
N ALA A 71 13.55 -9.71 10.06
CA ALA A 71 13.29 -9.77 8.62
C ALA A 71 13.96 -8.61 7.86
N PHE A 72 14.06 -7.42 8.46
CA PHE A 72 14.66 -6.24 7.81
C PHE A 72 16.19 -6.14 7.97
N LEU A 73 16.74 -6.58 9.10
CA LEU A 73 18.16 -6.46 9.43
C LEU A 73 19.14 -7.01 8.37
N PRO A 74 18.86 -8.12 7.65
CA PRO A 74 19.74 -8.60 6.58
C PRO A 74 20.02 -7.55 5.49
N PHE A 75 19.08 -6.63 5.27
CA PHE A 75 19.18 -5.57 4.26
C PHE A 75 19.70 -4.25 4.83
N ALA A 76 19.38 -3.97 6.10
CA ALA A 76 19.73 -2.72 6.76
C ALA A 76 21.15 -2.72 7.35
N LYS A 77 21.60 -3.84 7.95
CA LYS A 77 22.81 -3.90 8.79
C LYS A 77 24.07 -3.35 8.12
N GLN A 78 24.26 -3.62 6.83
CA GLN A 78 25.45 -3.16 6.08
C GLN A 78 25.40 -1.67 5.70
N ARG A 79 24.29 -0.99 5.97
CA ARG A 79 24.04 0.43 5.65
C ARG A 79 23.96 1.29 6.91
N MET A 80 24.19 0.71 8.07
CA MET A 80 24.09 1.36 9.38
C MET A 80 25.49 1.60 9.94
N GLU A 81 25.71 2.82 10.41
CA GLU A 81 26.86 3.20 11.24
C GLU A 81 26.45 3.37 12.70
N THR A 82 25.19 3.75 12.92
CA THR A 82 24.57 3.98 14.23
C THR A 82 23.20 3.30 14.32
N LEU A 83 22.69 3.10 15.55
CA LEU A 83 21.35 2.53 15.73
C LEU A 83 20.24 3.44 15.20
N SER A 84 20.44 4.77 15.24
CA SER A 84 19.47 5.74 14.73
C SER A 84 19.24 5.65 13.21
N ASP A 85 20.15 5.01 12.47
CA ASP A 85 20.04 4.84 11.02
C ASP A 85 18.86 3.91 10.64
N ILE A 86 18.35 3.11 11.58
CA ILE A 86 17.22 2.21 11.32
C ILE A 86 15.97 2.97 10.88
N ALA A 87 15.72 4.15 11.47
CA ALA A 87 14.53 4.94 11.20
C ALA A 87 14.51 5.49 9.76
N PRO A 88 15.52 6.25 9.28
CA PRO A 88 15.53 6.72 7.88
C PRO A 88 15.66 5.57 6.86
N LEU A 89 16.24 4.43 7.23
CA LEU A 89 16.35 3.27 6.34
C LEU A 89 15.05 2.47 6.20
N GLY A 90 14.21 2.45 7.23
CA GLY A 90 13.09 1.51 7.35
C GLY A 90 11.71 2.10 7.67
N ASN A 91 11.59 3.41 7.93
CA ASN A 91 10.31 4.03 8.32
C ASN A 91 9.16 3.73 7.35
N TYR A 92 9.43 3.63 6.05
CA TYR A 92 8.44 3.35 5.03
C TYR A 92 7.85 1.94 5.16
N LEU A 93 8.49 1.01 5.88
CA LEU A 93 7.96 -0.34 6.15
C LEU A 93 6.83 -0.31 7.18
N VAL A 94 6.82 0.69 8.07
CA VAL A 94 5.80 0.87 9.12
C VAL A 94 4.93 2.11 8.89
N SER A 95 5.12 2.78 7.76
CA SER A 95 4.26 3.88 7.31
C SER A 95 3.13 3.33 6.45
N GLY A 96 1.97 3.97 6.48
CA GLY A 96 0.86 3.65 5.55
C GLY A 96 1.16 4.16 4.13
N MET A 97 0.32 5.07 3.64
CA MET A 97 0.62 5.80 2.41
C MET A 97 1.79 6.77 2.63
N LEU A 98 2.61 6.97 1.61
CA LEU A 98 3.78 7.85 1.67
C LEU A 98 3.45 9.22 1.03
N PRO A 99 4.00 10.33 1.54
CA PRO A 99 3.76 11.67 0.99
C PRO A 99 4.61 11.93 -0.26
N ILE A 100 4.46 11.08 -1.27
CA ILE A 100 5.16 11.23 -2.56
C ILE A 100 4.42 12.19 -3.49
N THR A 101 5.12 12.76 -4.47
CA THR A 101 4.52 13.65 -5.47
C THR A 101 4.65 13.11 -6.89
N ALA A 102 3.83 13.65 -7.81
CA ALA A 102 3.92 13.34 -9.23
C ALA A 102 5.30 13.70 -9.81
N GLU A 103 5.91 14.80 -9.37
CA GLU A 103 7.23 15.25 -9.80
C GLU A 103 8.33 14.26 -9.40
N GLN A 104 8.23 13.69 -8.20
CA GLN A 104 9.15 12.63 -7.76
C GLN A 104 9.04 11.41 -8.68
N LEU A 105 7.83 10.96 -9.01
CA LEU A 105 7.63 9.84 -9.94
C LEU A 105 8.19 10.17 -11.34
N LYS A 106 7.97 11.38 -11.85
CA LYS A 106 8.50 11.86 -13.15
C LYS A 106 10.03 11.98 -13.16
N SER A 107 10.66 12.14 -12.00
CA SER A 107 12.12 12.16 -11.88
C SER A 107 12.80 10.78 -12.04
N ALA A 108 12.02 9.70 -12.20
CA ALA A 108 12.53 8.34 -12.37
C ALA A 108 13.30 8.09 -13.69
N GLY A 109 13.34 9.07 -14.60
CA GLY A 109 14.11 8.98 -15.84
C GLY A 109 13.42 8.16 -16.94
N ILE A 110 12.09 8.07 -16.89
CA ILE A 110 11.22 7.52 -17.93
C ILE A 110 10.23 8.61 -18.35
N ASP A 111 9.94 8.70 -19.65
CA ASP A 111 8.93 9.62 -20.18
C ASP A 111 7.54 9.36 -19.58
N GLU A 112 6.67 10.38 -19.57
CA GLU A 112 5.40 10.34 -18.85
C GLU A 112 4.42 9.25 -19.34
N GLU A 113 4.34 9.01 -20.66
CA GLU A 113 3.45 7.98 -21.21
C GLU A 113 3.92 6.56 -20.84
N PRO A 114 5.19 6.16 -21.07
CA PRO A 114 5.71 4.88 -20.59
C PRO A 114 5.70 4.73 -19.07
N LEU A 115 5.85 5.81 -18.29
CA LEU A 115 5.81 5.77 -16.82
C LEU A 115 4.46 5.25 -16.31
N MET A 116 3.35 5.74 -16.86
CA MET A 116 2.01 5.28 -16.52
C MET A 116 1.82 3.79 -16.86
N GLU A 117 2.32 3.36 -18.02
CA GLU A 117 2.26 1.96 -18.44
C GLU A 117 3.08 1.04 -17.54
N VAL A 118 4.30 1.45 -17.16
CA VAL A 118 5.16 0.71 -16.23
C VAL A 118 4.44 0.48 -14.90
N LEU A 119 3.86 1.52 -14.30
CA LEU A 119 3.16 1.40 -13.01
C LEU A 119 1.90 0.52 -13.13
N GLN A 120 1.08 0.73 -14.17
CA GLN A 120 -0.18 0.00 -14.33
C GLN A 120 0.03 -1.46 -14.70
N TYR A 121 0.97 -1.78 -15.59
CA TYR A 121 1.27 -3.16 -15.96
C TYR A 121 1.94 -3.91 -14.82
N SER A 122 2.82 -3.24 -14.04
CA SER A 122 3.35 -3.79 -12.80
C SER A 122 2.25 -4.13 -11.81
N LEU A 123 1.29 -3.21 -11.60
CA LEU A 123 0.16 -3.43 -10.70
C LEU A 123 -0.66 -4.66 -11.13
N TRP A 124 -1.11 -4.74 -12.39
CA TRP A 124 -1.88 -5.88 -12.88
C TRP A 124 -1.12 -7.20 -12.76
N ARG A 125 0.18 -7.19 -13.07
CA ARG A 125 1.00 -8.39 -12.95
C ARG A 125 1.13 -8.82 -11.49
N LEU A 126 1.37 -7.90 -10.58
CA LEU A 126 1.47 -8.18 -9.16
C LEU A 126 0.14 -8.61 -8.54
N GLU A 127 -1.00 -8.18 -9.08
CA GLU A 127 -2.32 -8.68 -8.68
C GLU A 127 -2.51 -10.16 -9.03
N SER A 128 -1.82 -10.66 -10.06
CA SER A 128 -1.84 -12.08 -10.44
C SER A 128 -0.89 -12.97 -9.63
N VAL A 129 0.00 -12.38 -8.82
CA VAL A 129 0.96 -13.14 -7.98
C VAL A 129 0.22 -13.80 -6.81
N GLN A 130 0.20 -15.13 -6.79
CA GLN A 130 -0.46 -15.93 -5.76
C GLN A 130 0.40 -16.12 -4.50
N SER A 131 1.69 -16.43 -4.68
CA SER A 131 2.65 -16.58 -3.60
C SER A 131 3.48 -15.30 -3.49
N TRP A 132 3.21 -14.48 -2.48
CA TRP A 132 3.88 -13.19 -2.31
C TRP A 132 5.27 -13.39 -1.69
N GLN A 133 6.24 -13.67 -2.55
CA GLN A 133 7.64 -13.88 -2.18
C GLN A 133 8.56 -13.08 -3.10
N ARG A 134 9.72 -12.66 -2.58
CA ARG A 134 10.73 -11.87 -3.29
C ARG A 134 10.96 -12.33 -4.74
N ASP A 135 11.23 -13.62 -4.95
CA ASP A 135 11.59 -14.14 -6.27
C ASP A 135 10.38 -14.17 -7.23
N ALA A 136 9.18 -14.45 -6.71
CA ALA A 136 7.95 -14.36 -7.50
C ALA A 136 7.63 -12.91 -7.91
N ILE A 137 7.87 -11.94 -7.02
CA ILE A 137 7.75 -10.50 -7.31
C ILE A 137 8.78 -10.09 -8.37
N PHE A 138 10.02 -10.55 -8.23
CA PHE A 138 11.08 -10.29 -9.21
C PHE A 138 10.72 -10.80 -10.59
N GLU A 139 10.34 -12.08 -10.72
CA GLU A 139 9.97 -12.69 -12.00
C GLU A 139 8.75 -12.02 -12.62
N ALA A 140 7.76 -11.65 -11.80
CA ALA A 140 6.60 -10.88 -12.24
C ALA A 140 6.99 -9.55 -12.87
N LEU A 141 7.81 -8.74 -12.18
CA LEU A 141 8.23 -7.43 -12.66
C LEU A 141 9.20 -7.53 -13.85
N LYS A 142 10.13 -8.49 -13.81
CA LYS A 142 11.06 -8.76 -14.90
C LYS A 142 10.33 -9.13 -16.19
N TYR A 143 9.31 -9.97 -16.09
CA TYR A 143 8.49 -10.35 -17.23
C TYR A 143 7.85 -9.12 -17.92
N VAL A 144 7.28 -8.19 -17.13
CA VAL A 144 6.70 -6.96 -17.68
C VAL A 144 7.77 -6.08 -18.32
N ALA A 145 8.92 -5.92 -17.65
CA ALA A 145 10.03 -5.12 -18.18
C ALA A 145 10.51 -5.65 -19.54
N ASP A 146 10.73 -6.98 -19.64
CA ASP A 146 11.16 -7.63 -20.87
C ASP A 146 10.12 -7.48 -21.99
N ALA A 147 8.83 -7.66 -21.68
CA ALA A 147 7.75 -7.54 -22.65
C ALA A 147 7.60 -6.10 -23.18
N MET A 148 7.84 -5.09 -22.33
CA MET A 148 7.86 -3.69 -22.73
C MET A 148 9.16 -3.29 -23.48
N GLY A 149 10.16 -4.17 -23.55
CA GLY A 149 11.47 -3.85 -24.11
C GLY A 149 12.28 -2.84 -23.29
N ILE A 150 11.95 -2.69 -22.00
CA ILE A 150 12.61 -1.76 -21.09
C ILE A 150 13.63 -2.52 -20.24
N LYS A 151 14.86 -2.02 -20.17
CA LYS A 151 15.87 -2.60 -19.26
C LYS A 151 15.36 -2.56 -17.81
N LEU A 152 15.68 -3.59 -17.04
CA LEU A 152 15.15 -3.73 -15.68
C LEU A 152 15.44 -2.53 -14.75
N LYS A 153 16.64 -1.94 -14.82
CA LYS A 153 17.01 -0.80 -13.97
C LYS A 153 16.09 0.42 -14.15
N PRO A 154 15.91 0.99 -15.37
CA PRO A 154 14.95 2.07 -15.56
C PRO A 154 13.51 1.64 -15.24
N PHE A 155 13.11 0.42 -15.60
CA PHE A 155 11.77 -0.09 -15.29
C PHE A 155 11.45 -0.08 -13.78
N LEU A 156 12.42 -0.46 -12.94
CA LEU A 156 12.24 -0.49 -11.48
C LEU A 156 12.29 0.91 -10.83
N ALA A 157 12.90 1.92 -11.46
CA ALA A 157 13.08 3.25 -10.87
C ALA A 157 11.79 3.90 -10.33
N PRO A 158 10.66 3.94 -11.06
CA PRO A 158 9.42 4.47 -10.51
C PRO A 158 8.80 3.59 -9.41
N LEU A 159 9.08 2.28 -9.40
CA LEU A 159 8.62 1.37 -8.35
C LEU A 159 9.33 1.64 -7.02
N PHE A 160 10.62 2.01 -7.02
CA PHE A 160 11.31 2.45 -5.81
C PHE A 160 10.60 3.64 -5.16
N ILE A 161 10.25 4.64 -5.96
CA ILE A 161 9.59 5.86 -5.48
C ILE A 161 8.17 5.54 -4.97
N ALA A 162 7.39 4.76 -5.73
CA ALA A 162 6.05 4.37 -5.33
C ALA A 162 6.06 3.55 -4.02
N ILE A 163 6.98 2.60 -3.89
CA ILE A 163 6.99 1.64 -2.78
C ILE A 163 7.72 2.18 -1.56
N ALA A 164 8.88 2.83 -1.72
CA ALA A 164 9.72 3.26 -0.59
C ALA A 164 9.72 4.78 -0.36
N GLY A 165 9.11 5.56 -1.27
CA GLY A 165 9.09 7.02 -1.17
C GLY A 165 10.40 7.69 -1.55
N SER A 166 11.36 6.94 -2.09
CA SER A 166 12.69 7.40 -2.46
C SER A 166 13.17 6.71 -3.73
N SER A 167 14.13 7.33 -4.43
CA SER A 167 14.80 6.70 -5.59
C SER A 167 15.82 5.63 -5.21
N ALA A 168 16.11 5.48 -3.91
CA ALA A 168 17.04 4.51 -3.37
C ALA A 168 16.58 4.02 -1.99
N SER A 169 16.45 2.69 -1.87
CA SER A 169 16.14 1.98 -0.63
C SER A 169 16.84 0.61 -0.66
N ILE A 170 16.42 -0.35 0.15
CA ILE A 170 16.79 -1.76 -0.07
C ILE A 170 16.19 -2.22 -1.42
N SER A 171 16.43 -3.47 -1.85
CA SER A 171 15.81 -3.91 -3.10
C SER A 171 14.29 -3.71 -3.07
N VAL A 172 13.71 -3.12 -4.12
CA VAL A 172 12.26 -2.88 -4.15
C VAL A 172 11.45 -4.17 -4.03
N MET A 173 11.97 -5.31 -4.52
CA MET A 173 11.35 -6.62 -4.31
C MET A 173 11.38 -7.05 -2.83
N ASP A 174 12.49 -6.80 -2.12
CA ASP A 174 12.60 -7.08 -0.69
C ASP A 174 11.65 -6.17 0.11
N SER A 175 11.58 -4.88 -0.25
CA SER A 175 10.61 -3.93 0.31
C SER A 175 9.17 -4.41 0.13
N MET A 176 8.78 -4.80 -1.09
CA MET A 176 7.44 -5.31 -1.38
C MET A 176 7.14 -6.60 -0.63
N ASN A 177 8.12 -7.49 -0.49
CA ASN A 177 7.99 -8.72 0.28
C ASN A 177 7.74 -8.43 1.77
N LEU A 178 8.49 -7.49 2.37
CA LEU A 178 8.33 -7.07 3.77
C LEU A 178 7.01 -6.32 4.02
N LEU A 179 6.58 -5.47 3.09
CA LEU A 179 5.32 -4.72 3.17
C LEU A 179 4.08 -5.61 2.98
N GLY A 180 4.24 -6.72 2.26
CA GLY A 180 3.13 -7.56 1.82
C GLY A 180 2.39 -7.01 0.59
N ALA A 181 1.46 -7.83 0.09
CA ALA A 181 0.78 -7.61 -1.19
C ALA A 181 -0.13 -6.37 -1.16
N ASP A 182 -0.92 -6.20 -0.11
CA ASP A 182 -1.94 -5.17 -0.05
C ASP A 182 -1.35 -3.77 -0.04
N MET A 183 -0.37 -3.52 0.85
CA MET A 183 0.31 -2.21 0.92
C MET A 183 1.08 -1.91 -0.36
N SER A 184 1.77 -2.91 -0.93
CA SER A 184 2.49 -2.75 -2.19
C SER A 184 1.56 -2.34 -3.34
N ARG A 185 0.43 -3.03 -3.50
CA ARG A 185 -0.58 -2.73 -4.54
C ARG A 185 -1.26 -1.39 -4.29
N ALA A 186 -1.55 -1.05 -3.03
CA ALA A 186 -2.14 0.24 -2.66
C ALA A 186 -1.21 1.42 -3.00
N ARG A 187 0.09 1.28 -2.70
CA ARG A 187 1.11 2.28 -3.05
C ARG A 187 1.25 2.47 -4.56
N LEU A 188 1.20 1.39 -5.34
CA LEU A 188 1.20 1.50 -6.81
C LEU A 188 -0.06 2.19 -7.36
N ARG A 189 -1.25 1.82 -6.84
CA ARG A 189 -2.50 2.53 -7.21
C ARG A 189 -2.41 4.01 -6.91
N TYR A 190 -1.91 4.38 -5.74
CA TYR A 190 -1.74 5.78 -5.38
C TYR A 190 -0.76 6.52 -6.28
N ALA A 191 0.36 5.89 -6.66
CA ALA A 191 1.28 6.46 -7.64
C ALA A 191 0.61 6.71 -9.00
N ILE A 192 -0.26 5.81 -9.45
CA ILE A 192 -1.05 5.97 -10.68
C ILE A 192 -2.04 7.14 -10.56
N GLU A 193 -2.74 7.26 -9.43
CA GLU A 193 -3.67 8.36 -9.17
C GLU A 193 -2.96 9.72 -9.11
N LEU A 194 -1.77 9.80 -8.50
CA LEU A 194 -0.96 11.03 -8.47
C LEU A 194 -0.56 11.51 -9.88
N LEU A 195 -0.44 10.60 -10.84
CA LEU A 195 -0.17 10.91 -12.24
C LEU A 195 -1.45 11.26 -13.02
N GLY A 196 -2.57 11.52 -12.34
CA GLY A 196 -3.85 11.90 -12.93
C GLY A 196 -4.77 10.72 -13.25
N GLY A 197 -4.44 9.51 -12.80
CA GLY A 197 -5.22 8.31 -13.04
C GLY A 197 -5.31 7.91 -14.52
N ILE A 198 -6.16 6.93 -14.82
CA ILE A 198 -6.33 6.41 -16.18
C ILE A 198 -7.80 6.50 -16.59
N GLY A 199 -8.10 7.41 -17.52
CA GLY A 199 -9.45 7.51 -18.09
C GLY A 199 -9.88 6.24 -18.82
N LYS A 200 -11.19 5.91 -18.78
CA LYS A 200 -11.77 4.66 -19.31
C LYS A 200 -11.28 4.25 -20.71
N LYS A 201 -11.11 5.21 -21.63
CA LYS A 201 -10.64 4.94 -23.01
C LYS A 201 -9.17 4.51 -23.03
N LYS A 202 -8.31 5.17 -22.24
CA LYS A 202 -6.88 4.83 -22.11
C LYS A 202 -6.73 3.47 -21.42
N LEU A 203 -7.52 3.21 -20.38
CA LEU A 203 -7.52 1.94 -19.65
C LEU A 203 -7.78 0.76 -20.59
N LYS A 204 -8.84 0.81 -21.40
CA LYS A 204 -9.15 -0.24 -22.39
C LYS A 204 -8.02 -0.44 -23.42
N LYS A 205 -7.36 0.63 -23.85
CA LYS A 205 -6.21 0.53 -24.77
C LYS A 205 -5.04 -0.18 -24.09
N MET A 206 -4.76 0.18 -22.84
CA MET A 206 -3.71 -0.42 -22.01
C MET A 206 -4.00 -1.89 -21.69
N GLU A 207 -5.24 -2.26 -21.37
CA GLU A 207 -5.62 -3.67 -21.15
C GLU A 207 -5.37 -4.51 -22.40
N LYS A 208 -5.78 -4.01 -23.57
CA LYS A 208 -5.54 -4.70 -24.85
C LYS A 208 -4.05 -4.84 -25.16
N ALA A 209 -3.26 -3.79 -24.91
CA ALA A 209 -1.81 -3.85 -25.10
C ALA A 209 -1.16 -4.83 -24.12
N TYR A 210 -1.55 -4.81 -22.84
CA TYR A 210 -1.06 -5.73 -21.82
C TYR A 210 -1.38 -7.20 -22.14
N GLN A 211 -2.57 -7.50 -22.66
CA GLN A 211 -2.93 -8.85 -23.12
C GLN A 211 -2.11 -9.32 -24.34
N GLN A 212 -1.49 -8.41 -25.08
CA GLN A 212 -0.59 -8.75 -26.19
C GLN A 212 0.86 -8.93 -25.71
N LEU A 213 1.18 -8.43 -24.51
CA LEU A 213 2.45 -8.67 -23.82
C LEU A 213 2.47 -10.02 -23.10
N SER A 214 1.28 -10.59 -22.83
CA SER A 214 1.11 -11.83 -22.05
C SER A 214 1.32 -13.11 -22.84
#